data_AF-A0A3N5MFB9-F1
#
_entry.id   AF-A0A3N5MFB9-F1
#
_cell.length_a   1.000
_cell.length_b   1.000
_cell.length_c   1.000
_cell.angle_alpha   90.00
_cell.angle_beta   90.00
_cell.angle_gamma   90.00
#
_symmetry.space_group_name_H-M   'P 1'
#
loop_
_entity.id
_entity.type
_entity.pdbx_description
1 polymer ?
#
loop_
_entity_poly.entity_id
_entity_poly.type
_entity_poly.pdbx_seq_one_letter_code
_entity_poly.pdbx_strand_id
1 'polypeptide(L)'
;VFAPVWITLFTLMGIALYLVWESGTERSEVKAALVLFGFQFALNVLWSFLFFGFRSPILGLIDIILLWVLIAATIRAFYSVKKSAAYLLIPYIAWVTLASALNGAVYFMNP
;
A
#
# COMPACT_ATOMS: atom_id res chain seq x y z
N VAL A 1 16.77 -8.12 1.93
CA VAL A 1 16.63 -6.66 2.10
C VAL A 1 15.16 -6.19 2.08
N PHE A 2 14.15 -7.08 2.13
CA PHE A 2 12.73 -6.69 2.08
C PHE A 2 12.17 -6.19 3.43
N ALA A 3 12.62 -6.74 4.56
CA ALA A 3 12.07 -6.42 5.88
C ALA A 3 12.26 -4.96 6.37
N PRO A 4 13.42 -4.31 6.17
CA PRO A 4 13.62 -2.92 6.63
C PRO A 4 12.73 -1.92 5.90
N VAL A 5 12.43 -2.19 4.63
CA VAL A 5 11.60 -1.31 3.81
C VAL A 5 10.16 -1.33 4.30
N TRP A 6 9.61 -2.52 4.59
CA TRP A 6 8.27 -2.65 5.16
C TRP A 6 8.11 -1.89 6.48
N ILE A 7 9.08 -2.00 7.38
CA ILE A 7 9.05 -1.27 8.65
C ILE A 7 9.00 0.24 8.40
N THR A 8 9.89 0.74 7.54
CA THR A 8 9.94 2.17 7.20
C THR A 8 8.63 2.65 6.59
N LEU A 9 8.07 1.86 5.66
CA LEU A 9 6.80 2.15 5.01
C LEU A 9 5.62 2.14 6.00
N PHE A 10 5.56 1.18 6.91
CA PHE A 10 4.54 1.16 7.96
C PHE A 10 4.67 2.33 8.92
N THR A 11 5.89 2.76 9.25
CA THR A 11 6.12 3.98 10.03
C THR A 11 5.61 5.21 9.29
N LEU A 12 5.94 5.37 8.00
CA LEU A 12 5.48 6.49 7.17
C LEU A 12 3.95 6.51 7.03
N MET A 13 3.36 5.34 6.85
CA MET A 13 1.91 5.14 6.79
C MET A 13 1.23 5.52 8.11
N GLY A 14 1.79 5.13 9.26
CA GLY A 14 1.30 5.52 10.58
C GLY A 14 1.38 7.03 10.82
N ILE A 15 2.48 7.67 10.40
CA ILE A 15 2.63 9.13 10.48
C ILE A 15 1.62 9.84 9.57
N ALA A 16 1.42 9.33 8.35
CA ALA A 16 0.44 9.88 7.42
C ALA A 16 -0.99 9.76 7.96
N LEU A 17 -1.32 8.63 8.59
CA LEU A 17 -2.61 8.40 9.25
C LEU A 17 -2.83 9.37 10.41
N TYR A 18 -1.80 9.56 11.25
CA TYR A 18 -1.85 10.51 12.36
C TYR A 18 -2.07 11.96 11.88
N LEU A 19 -1.35 12.38 10.82
CA LEU A 19 -1.53 13.70 10.21
C LEU A 19 -2.95 13.90 9.66
N VAL A 20 -3.53 12.88 9.02
CA VAL A 20 -4.89 12.92 8.49
C VAL A 20 -5.92 12.94 9.62
N TRP A 21 -5.69 12.19 10.70
CA TRP A 21 -6.52 12.21 11.90
C TRP A 21 -6.52 13.58 12.58
N GLU A 22 -5.34 14.18 12.75
CA GLU A 22 -5.18 15.52 13.34
C GLU A 22 -5.85 16.62 12.50
N SER A 23 -6.01 16.39 11.19
CA SER A 23 -6.61 17.36 10.26
C SER A 23 -8.13 17.56 10.44
N GLY A 24 -8.77 16.81 11.35
CA GLY A 24 -10.18 16.94 11.69
C GLY A 24 -11.02 15.79 11.14
N THR A 25 -11.30 14.80 12.00
CA THR A 25 -12.14 13.62 11.74
C THR A 25 -13.62 13.92 11.46
N GLU A 26 -14.03 15.19 11.51
CA GLU A 26 -15.39 15.63 11.16
C GLU A 26 -15.66 15.53 9.66
N ARG A 27 -14.61 15.55 8.82
CA ARG A 27 -14.74 15.38 7.37
C ARG A 27 -14.95 13.90 7.03
N SER A 28 -16.02 13.61 6.29
CA SER A 28 -16.32 12.26 5.77
C SER A 28 -15.15 11.68 4.96
N GLU A 29 -14.37 12.55 4.31
CA GLU A 29 -13.17 12.22 3.54
C GLU A 29 -12.09 11.56 4.41
N VAL A 30 -11.92 12.01 5.65
CA VAL A 30 -10.95 11.45 6.61
C VAL A 30 -11.35 10.04 7.01
N LYS A 31 -12.64 9.81 7.31
CA LYS A 31 -13.16 8.47 7.63
C LYS A 31 -13.02 7.51 6.45
N ALA A 32 -13.34 7.97 5.23
CA ALA A 32 -13.16 7.16 4.02
C ALA A 32 -11.68 6.80 3.80
N ALA A 33 -10.77 7.76 4.01
CA ALA A 33 -9.33 7.54 3.90
C ALA A 33 -8.81 6.52 4.93
N LEU A 34 -9.30 6.57 6.17
CA LEU A 34 -9.01 5.60 7.23
C LEU A 34 -9.47 4.19 6.88
N VAL A 35 -10.69 4.04 6.36
CA VAL A 35 -11.22 2.73 5.93
C VAL A 35 -10.42 2.17 4.75
N LEU A 36 -10.13 3.00 3.74
CA LEU A 36 -9.28 2.62 2.61
C LEU A 36 -7.90 2.15 3.06
N PHE A 37 -7.30 2.87 4.01
CA PHE A 37 -6.02 2.51 4.58
C PHE A 37 -6.07 1.15 5.30
N GLY A 38 -7.13 0.87 6.05
CA GLY A 38 -7.34 -0.44 6.68
C GLY A 38 -7.42 -1.56 5.66
N PHE A 39 -8.18 -1.36 4.57
CA PHE A 39 -8.25 -2.31 3.46
C PHE A 39 -6.91 -2.51 2.76
N GLN A 40 -6.19 -1.42 2.48
CA GLN A 40 -4.86 -1.45 1.89
C GLN A 40 -3.90 -2.27 2.77
N PHE A 41 -3.92 -2.05 4.09
CA PHE A 41 -3.06 -2.76 5.03
C PHE A 41 -3.40 -4.26 5.10
N ALA A 42 -4.69 -4.61 5.12
CA ALA A 42 -5.12 -6.01 5.09
C ALA A 42 -4.65 -6.71 3.81
N LEU A 43 -4.89 -6.10 2.65
CA LEU A 43 -4.39 -6.61 1.36
C LEU A 43 -2.86 -6.73 1.34
N ASN A 44 -2.17 -5.82 2.03
CA ASN A 44 -0.72 -5.88 2.11
C ASN A 44 -0.20 -7.14 2.83
N VAL A 45 -0.85 -7.50 3.93
CA VAL A 45 -0.55 -8.73 4.67
C VAL A 45 -0.95 -9.96 3.85
N LEU A 46 -2.11 -9.91 3.20
CA LEU A 46 -2.59 -10.96 2.29
C LEU A 46 -1.63 -11.21 1.14
N TRP A 47 -1.05 -10.18 0.53
CA TRP A 47 -0.07 -10.31 -0.54
C TRP A 47 1.14 -11.15 -0.11
N SER A 48 1.71 -10.85 1.07
CA SER A 48 2.84 -11.63 1.60
C SER A 48 2.42 -13.08 1.83
N PHE A 49 1.20 -13.31 2.33
CA PHE A 49 0.66 -14.65 2.57
C PHE A 49 0.37 -15.44 1.28
N LEU A 50 -0.12 -14.77 0.23
CA LEU A 50 -0.40 -15.38 -1.07
C LEU A 50 0.89 -15.70 -1.83
N PHE A 51 1.85 -14.77 -1.80
CA PHE A 51 3.13 -14.94 -2.51
C PHE A 51 4.01 -16.01 -1.84
N PHE A 52 4.16 -15.98 -0.51
CA PHE A 52 4.98 -16.96 0.21
C PHE A 52 4.23 -18.24 0.58
N GLY A 53 2.94 -18.15 0.94
CA GLY A 53 2.15 -19.29 1.41
C GLY A 53 1.58 -20.14 0.29
N PHE A 54 1.00 -19.50 -0.75
CA PHE A 54 0.37 -20.23 -1.87
C PHE A 54 1.33 -20.56 -3.01
N ARG A 55 2.56 -20.00 -3.04
CA ARG A 55 3.57 -20.19 -4.10
C ARG A 55 3.02 -20.00 -5.53
N SER A 56 1.92 -19.28 -5.70
CA SER A 56 1.30 -19.05 -7.00
C SER A 56 1.66 -17.63 -7.48
N PRO A 57 2.61 -17.50 -8.42
CA PRO A 57 3.02 -16.19 -8.94
C PRO A 57 1.86 -15.43 -9.59
N ILE A 58 0.84 -16.12 -10.12
CA ILE A 58 -0.35 -15.50 -10.74
C ILE A 58 -1.22 -14.79 -9.69
N LEU A 59 -1.50 -15.46 -8.57
CA LEU A 59 -2.29 -14.87 -7.48
C LEU A 59 -1.57 -13.68 -6.85
N GLY A 60 -0.24 -13.80 -6.66
CA GLY A 60 0.59 -12.69 -6.19
C GLY A 60 0.57 -11.47 -7.11
N LEU A 61 0.47 -11.67 -8.43
CA LEU A 61 0.40 -10.60 -9.42
C LEU A 61 -0.96 -9.89 -9.39
N ILE A 62 -2.06 -10.62 -9.27
CA ILE A 62 -3.40 -10.03 -9.13
C ILE A 62 -3.49 -9.20 -7.85
N ASP A 63 -3.01 -9.77 -6.74
CA ASP A 63 -3.09 -9.12 -5.44
C ASP A 63 -2.22 -7.86 -5.38
N ILE A 64 -1.03 -7.88 -5.99
CA ILE A 64 -0.14 -6.70 -6.02
C ILE A 64 -0.69 -5.57 -6.89
N ILE A 65 -1.38 -5.88 -7.99
CA ILE A 65 -2.07 -4.88 -8.82
C ILE A 65 -3.22 -4.27 -8.02
N LEU A 66 -4.00 -5.11 -7.32
CA LEU A 66 -5.10 -4.65 -6.49
C LEU A 66 -4.60 -3.74 -5.36
N LEU A 67 -3.51 -4.14 -4.70
CA LEU A 67 -2.81 -3.34 -3.70
C LEU A 67 -2.37 -1.99 -4.29
N TRP A 68 -1.79 -1.99 -5.49
CA TRP A 68 -1.34 -0.77 -6.18
C TRP A 68 -2.50 0.21 -6.42
N VAL A 69 -3.65 -0.28 -6.88
CA VAL A 69 -4.85 0.54 -7.07
C VAL A 69 -5.36 1.11 -5.74
N LEU A 70 -5.39 0.30 -4.69
CA LEU A 70 -5.78 0.77 -3.35
C LEU A 70 -4.83 1.83 -2.81
N ILE A 71 -3.52 1.67 -2.98
CA ILE A 71 -2.53 2.68 -2.58
C ILE A 71 -2.78 3.98 -3.31
N ALA A 72 -2.98 3.94 -4.62
CA ALA A 72 -3.26 5.13 -5.42
C ALA A 72 -4.55 5.83 -4.94
N ALA A 73 -5.58 5.04 -4.61
CA ALA A 73 -6.82 5.57 -4.04
C ALA A 73 -6.61 6.19 -2.65
N THR A 74 -5.84 5.53 -1.76
CA THR A 74 -5.46 6.08 -0.44
C THR A 74 -4.67 7.37 -0.58
N ILE A 75 -3.68 7.42 -1.51
CA ILE A 75 -2.91 8.64 -1.80
C ILE A 75 -3.84 9.76 -2.24
N ARG A 76 -4.79 9.49 -3.13
CA ARG A 76 -5.74 10.50 -3.62
C ARG A 76 -6.65 11.01 -2.50
N ALA A 77 -7.13 10.12 -1.64
CA ALA A 77 -7.92 10.48 -0.46
C ALA A 77 -7.09 11.33 0.53
N PHE A 78 -5.85 10.92 0.82
CA PHE A 78 -4.93 11.65 1.69
C PHE A 78 -4.55 13.00 1.09
N TYR A 79 -4.37 13.09 -0.23
CA TYR A 79 -4.06 14.33 -0.93
C TYR A 79 -5.21 15.35 -0.84
N SER A 80 -6.46 14.87 -0.84
CA SER A 80 -7.65 15.70 -0.66
C SER A 80 -7.76 16.28 0.76
N VAL A 81 -7.23 15.58 1.76
CA VAL A 81 -7.22 16.03 3.17
C VAL A 81 -5.97 16.87 3.47
N LYS A 82 -4.78 16.28 3.31
CA LYS A 82 -3.48 16.93 3.52
C LYS A 82 -2.44 16.44 2.52
N LYS A 83 -1.96 17.34 1.67
CA LYS A 83 -0.87 17.07 0.72
C LYS A 83 0.38 16.49 1.37
N SER A 84 0.74 16.93 2.59
CA SER A 84 1.89 16.41 3.33
C SER A 84 1.80 14.90 3.59
N ALA A 85 0.59 14.40 3.92
CA ALA A 85 0.35 12.99 4.17
C ALA A 85 0.46 12.15 2.88
N ALA A 86 0.05 12.70 1.74
CA ALA A 86 0.23 12.07 0.44
C ALA A 86 1.69 11.95 0.01
N TYR A 87 2.55 12.95 0.32
CA TYR A 87 3.98 12.87 0.02
C TYR A 87 4.69 11.71 0.74
N LEU A 88 4.27 11.39 1.97
CA LEU A 88 4.80 10.26 2.74
C LEU A 88 4.46 8.89 2.11
N LEU A 89 3.43 8.82 1.27
CA LEU A 89 2.99 7.60 0.57
C LEU A 89 3.62 7.44 -0.83
N ILE A 90 4.29 8.47 -1.37
CA ILE A 90 5.02 8.37 -2.64
C ILE A 90 6.10 7.26 -2.61
N PRO A 91 6.97 7.17 -1.59
CA PRO A 91 7.93 6.07 -1.53
C PRO A 91 7.25 4.69 -1.43
N TYR A 92 6.03 4.63 -0.89
CA TYR A 92 5.24 3.40 -0.82
C TYR A 92 4.86 2.90 -2.22
N ILE A 93 4.32 3.77 -3.08
CA ILE A 93 3.92 3.38 -4.44
C ILE A 93 5.13 3.00 -5.30
N ALA A 94 6.27 3.68 -5.12
CA ALA A 94 7.51 3.33 -5.80
C ALA A 94 7.98 1.92 -5.41
N TRP A 95 7.91 1.58 -4.12
CA TRP A 95 8.25 0.25 -3.63
C TRP A 95 7.30 -0.83 -4.17
N VAL A 96 5.98 -0.60 -4.16
CA VAL A 96 5.02 -1.57 -4.70
C VAL A 96 5.19 -1.75 -6.21
N THR A 97 5.55 -0.69 -6.94
CA THR A 97 5.87 -0.80 -8.37
C THR A 97 7.10 -1.68 -8.60
N LEU A 98 8.13 -1.54 -7.76
CA LEU A 98 9.32 -2.41 -7.80
C LEU A 98 8.97 -3.87 -7.47
N ALA A 99 8.12 -4.08 -6.45
CA ALA A 99 7.64 -5.40 -6.08
C ALA A 99 6.79 -6.05 -7.19
N SER A 100 5.99 -5.26 -7.92
CA SER A 100 5.21 -5.74 -9.08
C SER A 100 6.13 -6.16 -10.22
N ALA A 101 7.18 -5.38 -10.50
CA ALA A 101 8.17 -5.73 -11.52
C ALA A 101 8.92 -7.02 -11.16
N LEU A 102 9.30 -7.20 -9.89
CA LEU A 102 9.90 -8.44 -9.38
C LEU A 102 8.94 -9.62 -9.51
N ASN A 103 7.66 -9.45 -9.18
CA ASN A 103 6.64 -10.49 -9.33
C ASN A 103 6.49 -10.94 -10.79
N GLY A 104 6.40 -9.97 -11.72
CA GLY A 104 6.34 -10.23 -13.15
C GLY A 104 7.60 -10.94 -13.66
N ALA A 105 8.78 -10.55 -13.18
CA ALA A 105 10.04 -11.22 -13.53
C ALA A 105 10.09 -12.68 -13.04
N VAL A 106 9.60 -12.96 -11.83
CA VAL A 106 9.50 -14.33 -11.29
C VAL A 106 8.55 -15.18 -12.13
N TYR A 107 7.40 -14.63 -12.55
CA TYR A 107 6.48 -15.33 -13.45
C TYR A 107 7.13 -15.65 -14.81
N PHE A 108 7.86 -14.68 -15.38
CA PHE A 108 8.50 -14.86 -16.69
C PHE A 108 9.68 -15.85 -16.66
N MET A 109 10.36 -15.99 -15.52
CA MET A 109 11.50 -16.90 -15.35
C MET A 109 11.11 -18.31 -14.90
N ASN A 110 9.87 -18.53 -14.46
CA ASN A 110 9.40 -19.84 -14.01
C ASN A 110 8.05 -20.21 -14.68
N PRO A 111 8.07 -20.59 -15.98
CA PRO A 111 6.89 -21.09 -16.68
C PRO A 111 6.36 -22.41 -16.13
#